data_AF-A0A524P7K1-F1
#
_entry.id   AF-A0A524P7K1-F1
#
_cell.length_a   1.000
_cell.length_b   1.000
_cell.length_c   1.000
_cell.angle_alpha   90.00
_cell.angle_beta   90.00
_cell.angle_gamma   90.00
#
_symmetry.space_group_name_H-M   'P 1'
#
loop_
_entity.id
_entity.type
_entity.pdbx_description
1 polymer ?
#
loop_
_entity_poly.entity_id
_entity_poly.type
_entity_poly.pdbx_seq_one_letter_code
_entity_poly.pdbx_strand_id
1 'polypeptide(L)'
;MPNAGKPKTGSKARPRPPFEVNGVTAPAGKLTEVELRIARLPTGMWLALPVGVLHGKNPGPVIWISAAIHGDELNGVPIIRHVLDRIDPAKLSGTVLAVPAVNVLGLVQESRYLPDRRDLNRCFPGSKRGSSASQLAHLFMTEIVARSSVGIDLHTGSGGRTNLPQLRCDLEDPETLRLAQE
;
A
#
# COMPACT_ATOMS: atom_id res chain seq x y z
N MET A 1 7.11 7.10 62.56
CA MET A 1 7.41 6.26 61.37
C MET A 1 7.02 7.05 60.14
N PRO A 2 7.96 7.41 59.23
CA PRO A 2 7.60 8.11 58.01
C PRO A 2 7.11 7.10 56.96
N ASN A 3 5.98 7.44 56.34
CA ASN A 3 5.28 6.66 55.33
C ASN A 3 6.08 6.66 54.01
N ALA A 4 6.57 5.50 53.59
CA ALA A 4 7.26 5.33 52.32
C ALA A 4 6.24 5.35 51.17
N GLY A 5 6.13 6.50 50.49
CA GLY A 5 5.34 6.64 49.28
C GLY A 5 5.85 5.70 48.19
N LYS A 6 4.98 4.77 47.74
CA LYS A 6 5.27 3.89 46.61
C LYS A 6 5.54 4.72 45.34
N PRO A 7 6.61 4.45 44.57
CA PRO A 7 6.84 5.14 43.31
C PRO A 7 5.76 4.75 42.30
N LYS A 8 5.06 5.74 41.74
CA LYS A 8 4.12 5.56 40.63
C LYS A 8 4.90 5.23 39.36
N THR A 9 5.18 3.95 39.12
CA THR A 9 5.73 3.46 37.85
C THR A 9 4.62 3.33 36.82
N GLY A 10 4.23 4.45 36.23
CA GLY A 10 3.32 4.50 35.09
C GLY A 10 3.86 5.44 34.04
N SER A 11 4.96 5.07 33.38
CA SER A 11 5.39 5.77 32.17
C SER A 11 4.32 5.53 31.11
N LYS A 12 3.39 6.48 30.94
CA LYS A 12 2.49 6.48 29.78
C LYS A 12 3.39 6.60 28.55
N ALA A 13 3.48 5.53 27.77
CA ALA A 13 4.19 5.54 26.50
C ALA A 13 3.74 6.76 25.69
N ARG A 14 4.70 7.56 25.21
CA ARG A 14 4.38 8.74 24.39
C ARG A 14 3.62 8.26 23.15
N PRO A 15 2.49 8.90 22.80
CA PRO A 15 1.71 8.51 21.63
C PRO A 15 2.58 8.65 20.36
N ARG A 16 2.52 7.63 19.50
CA ARG A 16 3.23 7.63 18.21
C ARG A 16 2.75 8.83 17.35
N PRO A 17 3.67 9.61 16.75
CA PRO A 17 3.29 10.68 15.83
C PRO A 17 2.45 10.14 14.67
N PRO A 18 1.53 10.94 14.11
CA PRO A 18 0.73 10.50 12.98
C PRO A 18 1.59 10.27 11.73
N PHE A 19 1.07 9.47 10.81
CA PHE A 19 1.68 9.23 9.50
C PHE A 19 0.98 10.08 8.45
N GLU A 20 1.73 10.89 7.70
CA GLU A 20 1.14 11.72 6.64
C GLU A 20 1.27 11.04 5.28
N VAL A 21 0.24 11.06 4.45
CA VAL A 21 0.27 10.60 3.05
C VAL A 21 -0.50 11.62 2.23
N ASN A 22 0.10 12.23 1.20
CA ASN A 22 -0.56 13.20 0.33
C ASN A 22 -1.30 14.33 1.10
N GLY A 23 -0.68 14.84 2.16
CA GLY A 23 -1.26 15.88 3.02
C GLY A 23 -2.41 15.41 3.92
N VAL A 24 -2.76 14.11 3.92
CA VAL A 24 -3.72 13.52 4.84
C VAL A 24 -2.99 12.92 6.04
N THR A 25 -3.40 13.32 7.23
CA THR A 25 -2.86 12.83 8.50
C THR A 25 -3.59 11.55 8.93
N ALA A 26 -2.87 10.43 9.02
CA ALA A 26 -3.35 9.17 9.56
C ALA A 26 -2.94 9.03 11.05
N PRO A 27 -3.90 9.07 12.00
CA PRO A 27 -3.60 8.94 13.43
C PRO A 27 -3.15 7.53 13.81
N ALA A 28 -2.29 7.42 14.82
CA ALA A 28 -1.85 6.13 15.32
C ALA A 28 -3.01 5.33 15.94
N GLY A 29 -3.01 4.02 15.70
CA GLY A 29 -4.07 3.11 16.12
C GLY A 29 -5.35 3.19 15.29
N LYS A 30 -5.30 3.70 14.04
CA LYS A 30 -6.46 3.79 13.16
C LYS A 30 -6.15 3.34 11.73
N LEU A 31 -7.21 2.93 11.04
CA LEU A 31 -7.29 2.90 9.58
C LEU A 31 -7.70 4.30 9.10
N THR A 32 -6.99 4.84 8.12
CA THR A 32 -7.35 6.10 7.43
C THR A 32 -7.38 5.84 5.93
N GLU A 33 -8.49 6.17 5.28
CA GLU A 33 -8.59 6.11 3.82
C GLU A 33 -8.05 7.40 3.20
N VAL A 34 -7.21 7.26 2.19
CA VAL A 34 -6.54 8.36 1.49
C VAL A 34 -6.72 8.16 -0.02
N GLU A 35 -7.06 9.24 -0.71
CA GLU A 35 -7.13 9.25 -2.17
C GLU A 35 -5.96 10.04 -2.76
N LEU A 36 -5.08 9.35 -3.51
CA LEU A 36 -4.02 10.01 -4.26
C LEU A 36 -4.55 10.44 -5.62
N ARG A 37 -4.69 11.74 -5.84
CA ARG A 37 -5.20 12.27 -7.12
C ARG A 37 -4.17 12.04 -8.23
N ILE A 38 -4.60 11.33 -9.28
CA ILE A 38 -3.78 11.00 -10.46
C ILE A 38 -4.01 12.06 -11.55
N ALA A 39 -5.26 12.23 -11.95
CA ALA A 39 -5.64 13.12 -13.04
C ALA A 39 -7.10 13.59 -12.91
N ARG A 40 -7.45 14.68 -13.58
CA ARG A 40 -8.83 15.16 -13.68
C ARG A 40 -9.45 14.65 -14.98
N LEU A 41 -10.56 13.93 -14.87
CA LEU A 41 -11.30 13.40 -16.00
C LEU A 41 -12.10 14.50 -16.71
N PRO A 42 -12.47 14.34 -18.00
CA PRO A 42 -13.32 15.29 -18.71
C PRO A 42 -14.68 15.55 -18.05
N THR A 43 -15.17 14.59 -17.25
CA THR A 43 -16.39 14.73 -16.42
C THR A 43 -16.20 15.68 -15.24
N GLY A 44 -14.99 16.17 -15.01
CA GLY A 44 -14.62 17.02 -13.86
C GLY A 44 -14.23 16.25 -12.61
N MET A 45 -14.47 14.93 -12.57
CA MET A 45 -14.13 14.04 -11.45
C MET A 45 -12.61 13.79 -11.37
N TRP A 46 -12.12 13.52 -10.17
CA TRP A 46 -10.74 13.06 -9.98
C TRP A 46 -10.65 11.56 -10.19
N LEU A 47 -9.73 11.14 -11.05
CA LEU A 47 -9.19 9.79 -10.99
C LEU A 47 -8.21 9.75 -9.82
N ALA A 48 -8.50 8.91 -8.84
CA ALA A 48 -7.67 8.76 -7.66
C ALA A 48 -7.29 7.31 -7.40
N LEU A 49 -6.14 7.12 -6.77
CA LEU A 49 -5.69 5.85 -6.24
C LEU A 49 -6.17 5.72 -4.79
N PRO A 50 -7.05 4.74 -4.46
CA PRO A 50 -7.48 4.51 -3.09
C PRO A 50 -6.36 3.82 -2.30
N VAL A 51 -6.03 4.39 -1.14
CA VAL A 51 -5.00 3.89 -0.23
C VAL A 51 -5.57 3.78 1.17
N GLY A 52 -5.57 2.57 1.73
CA GLY A 52 -5.84 2.35 3.15
C GLY A 52 -4.54 2.45 3.95
N VAL A 53 -4.49 3.36 4.92
CA VAL A 53 -3.35 3.54 5.81
C VAL A 53 -3.69 2.95 7.17
N LEU A 54 -3.21 1.73 7.44
CA LEU A 54 -3.27 1.13 8.78
C LEU A 54 -2.06 1.63 9.55
N HIS A 55 -2.24 2.64 10.40
CA HIS A 55 -1.14 3.18 11.18
C HIS A 55 -1.15 2.61 12.60
N GLY A 56 -0.19 1.75 12.91
CA GLY A 56 -0.11 1.05 14.19
C GLY A 56 0.17 1.96 15.38
N LYS A 57 -0.25 1.57 16.60
CA LYS A 57 0.14 2.30 17.82
C LYS A 57 1.62 2.15 18.16
N ASN A 58 2.22 1.03 17.80
CA ASN A 58 3.60 0.73 18.13
C ASN A 58 4.53 1.13 16.97
N PRO A 59 5.74 1.62 17.25
CA PRO A 59 6.77 1.84 16.22
C PRO A 59 7.11 0.54 15.49
N GLY A 60 7.47 0.67 14.21
CA GLY A 60 7.81 -0.47 13.36
C GLY A 60 7.97 -0.03 11.89
N PRO A 61 8.25 -0.98 10.98
CA PRO A 61 8.48 -0.70 9.57
C PRO A 61 7.22 -0.18 8.88
N VAL A 62 7.40 0.45 7.72
CA VAL A 62 6.31 0.73 6.80
C VAL A 62 6.33 -0.35 5.72
N ILE A 63 5.22 -1.04 5.52
CA ILE A 63 5.08 -2.01 4.44
C ILE A 63 3.98 -1.55 3.50
N TRP A 64 4.07 -1.91 2.22
CA TRP A 64 2.96 -1.74 1.30
C TRP A 64 2.46 -3.09 0.78
N ILE A 65 1.16 -3.15 0.52
CA ILE A 65 0.52 -4.26 -0.17
C ILE A 65 -0.31 -3.71 -1.33
N SER A 66 -0.09 -4.20 -2.55
CA SER A 66 -0.86 -3.77 -3.72
C SER A 66 -1.38 -4.91 -4.57
N ALA A 67 -2.38 -4.61 -5.38
CA ALA A 67 -2.94 -5.54 -6.33
C ALA A 67 -3.46 -4.79 -7.56
N ALA A 68 -3.86 -5.57 -8.57
CA ALA A 68 -4.42 -5.07 -9.82
C ALA A 68 -3.55 -3.99 -10.48
N ILE A 69 -2.23 -4.23 -10.57
CA ILE A 69 -1.39 -3.53 -11.55
C ILE A 69 -1.89 -3.82 -12.96
N HIS A 70 -2.30 -5.06 -13.21
CA HIS A 70 -3.15 -5.42 -14.33
C HIS A 70 -4.60 -5.49 -13.85
N GLY A 71 -5.52 -4.83 -14.54
CA GLY A 71 -6.91 -4.71 -14.11
C GLY A 71 -7.74 -5.98 -14.21
N ASP A 72 -7.27 -6.98 -14.94
CA ASP A 72 -7.89 -8.30 -15.07
C ASP A 72 -7.43 -9.30 -14.00
N GLU A 73 -6.61 -8.86 -13.04
CA GLU A 73 -6.06 -9.70 -11.97
C GLU A 73 -6.76 -9.46 -10.62
N LEU A 74 -8.00 -9.94 -10.53
CA LEU A 74 -8.97 -9.52 -9.51
C LEU A 74 -8.71 -10.06 -8.10
N ASN A 75 -8.05 -11.22 -7.93
CA ASN A 75 -8.01 -11.89 -6.62
C ASN A 75 -7.30 -11.09 -5.53
N GLY A 76 -6.32 -10.25 -5.89
CA GLY A 76 -5.60 -9.43 -4.91
C GLY A 76 -6.47 -8.33 -4.29
N VAL A 77 -7.49 -7.84 -5.02
CA VAL A 77 -8.39 -6.77 -4.56
C VAL A 77 -9.15 -7.16 -3.28
N PRO A 78 -9.89 -8.30 -3.22
CA PRO A 78 -10.56 -8.73 -1.99
C PRO A 78 -9.58 -9.20 -0.91
N ILE A 79 -8.41 -9.73 -1.26
CA ILE A 79 -7.37 -10.10 -0.28
C ILE A 79 -6.94 -8.87 0.50
N ILE A 80 -6.65 -7.76 -0.17
CA ILE A 80 -6.23 -6.52 0.49
C ILE A 80 -7.35 -5.93 1.34
N ARG A 81 -8.61 -5.97 0.87
CA ARG A 81 -9.75 -5.57 1.69
C ARG A 81 -9.87 -6.39 2.97
N HIS A 82 -9.68 -7.69 2.88
CA HIS A 82 -9.69 -8.58 4.04
C HIS A 82 -8.53 -8.31 5.01
N VAL A 83 -7.36 -7.93 4.50
CA VAL A 83 -6.23 -7.47 5.33
C VAL A 83 -6.60 -6.21 6.11
N LEU A 84 -7.24 -5.23 5.44
CA LEU A 84 -7.72 -4.00 6.07
C LEU A 84 -8.72 -4.27 7.20
N ASP A 85 -9.63 -5.23 7.00
CA ASP A 85 -10.66 -5.58 7.99
C ASP A 85 -10.11 -6.40 9.17
N ARG A 86 -9.05 -7.19 8.96
CA ARG A 86 -8.52 -8.11 9.97
C ARG A 86 -7.42 -7.54 10.85
N ILE A 87 -6.63 -6.60 10.35
CA ILE A 87 -5.55 -6.02 11.13
C ILE A 87 -6.12 -4.97 12.08
N ASP A 88 -6.00 -5.21 13.39
CA ASP A 88 -6.29 -4.21 14.43
C ASP A 88 -5.13 -3.21 14.54
N PRO A 89 -5.29 -1.94 14.12
CA PRO A 89 -4.21 -0.95 14.19
C PRO A 89 -3.78 -0.64 15.63
N ALA A 90 -4.63 -0.91 16.64
CA ALA A 90 -4.26 -0.71 18.03
C ALA A 90 -3.18 -1.69 18.51
N LYS A 91 -3.02 -2.84 17.82
CA LYS A 91 -2.03 -3.89 18.13
C LYS A 91 -0.88 -3.94 17.13
N LEU A 92 -1.01 -3.27 15.99
CA LEU A 92 -0.01 -3.25 14.93
C LEU A 92 1.26 -2.48 15.36
N SER A 93 2.42 -3.03 15.00
CA SER A 93 3.72 -2.36 15.02
C SER A 93 4.10 -1.95 13.61
N GLY A 94 4.27 -0.64 13.38
CA GLY A 94 4.55 -0.11 12.05
C GLY A 94 3.31 0.38 11.30
N THR A 95 3.40 0.51 9.99
CA THR A 95 2.33 1.06 9.14
C THR A 95 2.15 0.18 7.91
N VAL A 96 0.90 -0.08 7.50
CA VAL A 96 0.59 -0.75 6.24
C VAL A 96 -0.06 0.25 5.29
N LEU A 97 0.53 0.40 4.09
CA LEU A 97 -0.06 1.11 2.96
C LEU A 97 -0.72 0.09 2.04
N ALA A 98 -2.04 -0.02 2.14
CA ALA A 98 -2.83 -0.97 1.37
C ALA A 98 -3.41 -0.28 0.13
N VAL A 99 -3.07 -0.79 -1.05
CA VAL A 99 -3.51 -0.25 -2.35
C VAL A 99 -4.26 -1.35 -3.11
N PRO A 100 -5.58 -1.50 -2.90
CA PRO A 100 -6.33 -2.63 -3.45
C PRO A 100 -6.31 -2.69 -4.98
N ALA A 101 -6.16 -1.56 -5.66
CA ALA A 101 -6.13 -1.50 -7.11
C ALA A 101 -5.22 -0.37 -7.60
N VAL A 102 -4.07 -0.70 -8.18
CA VAL A 102 -3.16 0.30 -8.75
C VAL A 102 -3.69 0.83 -10.07
N ASN A 103 -4.07 -0.06 -10.99
CA ASN A 103 -4.66 0.29 -12.28
C ASN A 103 -6.19 0.36 -12.17
N VAL A 104 -6.71 1.41 -11.50
CA VAL A 104 -8.15 1.60 -11.26
C VAL A 104 -8.97 1.59 -12.56
N LEU A 105 -8.45 2.21 -13.64
CA LEU A 105 -9.13 2.24 -14.93
C LEU A 105 -9.12 0.88 -15.62
N GLY A 106 -8.00 0.15 -15.56
CA GLY A 106 -7.93 -1.22 -16.06
C GLY A 106 -8.88 -2.14 -15.30
N LEU A 107 -9.00 -1.98 -13.98
CA LEU A 107 -9.92 -2.77 -13.15
C LEU A 107 -11.38 -2.58 -13.58
N VAL A 108 -11.81 -1.33 -13.77
CA VAL A 108 -13.17 -1.03 -14.26
C VAL A 108 -13.44 -1.59 -15.65
N GLN A 109 -12.40 -1.73 -16.47
CA GLN A 109 -12.48 -2.25 -17.83
C GLN A 109 -12.16 -3.76 -17.92
N GLU A 110 -11.90 -4.42 -16.79
CA GLU A 110 -11.42 -5.82 -16.74
C GLU A 110 -10.25 -6.06 -17.71
N SER A 111 -9.32 -5.09 -17.76
CA SER A 111 -8.25 -5.01 -18.76
C SER A 111 -6.89 -4.98 -18.08
N ARG A 112 -5.96 -5.76 -18.64
CA ARG A 112 -4.53 -5.71 -18.30
C ARG A 112 -3.94 -4.30 -18.47
N TYR A 113 -4.41 -3.56 -19.48
CA TYR A 113 -3.83 -2.30 -19.93
C TYR A 113 -4.59 -1.09 -19.37
N LEU A 114 -3.90 0.06 -19.28
CA LEU A 114 -4.59 1.35 -19.14
C LEU A 114 -5.33 1.73 -20.43
N PRO A 115 -6.24 2.73 -20.41
CA PRO A 115 -6.94 3.18 -21.61
C PRO A 115 -6.03 3.68 -22.73
N ASP A 116 -4.80 4.10 -22.42
CA ASP A 116 -3.76 4.43 -23.40
C ASP A 116 -3.04 3.20 -23.98
N ARG A 117 -3.57 2.00 -23.72
CA ARG A 117 -3.08 0.67 -24.13
C ARG A 117 -1.70 0.30 -23.57
N ARG A 118 -1.22 1.02 -22.56
CA ARG A 118 0.08 0.71 -21.93
C ARG A 118 -0.09 -0.31 -20.82
N ASP A 119 0.89 -1.20 -20.74
CA ASP A 119 1.05 -2.11 -19.60
C ASP A 119 1.74 -1.31 -18.47
N LEU A 120 1.03 -1.14 -17.34
CA LEU A 120 1.53 -0.35 -16.21
C LEU A 120 2.84 -0.92 -15.65
N ASN A 121 2.99 -2.24 -15.65
CA ASN A 121 4.17 -2.92 -15.13
C ASN A 121 5.43 -2.68 -15.98
N ARG A 122 5.27 -2.08 -17.17
CA ARG A 122 6.37 -1.62 -18.04
C ARG A 122 6.63 -0.12 -17.95
N CYS A 123 5.87 0.59 -17.12
CA CYS A 123 5.97 2.04 -16.98
C CYS A 123 6.73 2.49 -15.72
N PHE A 124 7.04 1.58 -14.79
CA PHE A 124 7.82 1.89 -13.59
C PHE A 124 9.29 2.24 -13.93
N PRO A 125 9.92 3.20 -13.22
CA PRO A 125 9.39 3.97 -12.09
C PRO A 125 8.50 5.17 -12.50
N GLY A 126 8.32 5.41 -13.79
CA GLY A 126 7.44 6.45 -14.30
C GLY A 126 8.03 7.86 -14.34
N SER A 127 7.23 8.84 -14.79
CA SER A 127 7.58 10.26 -14.86
C SER A 127 6.36 11.16 -14.66
N LYS A 128 6.54 12.27 -13.93
CA LYS A 128 5.51 13.32 -13.74
C LYS A 128 4.97 13.91 -15.04
N ARG A 129 5.77 13.88 -16.12
CA ARG A 129 5.43 14.45 -17.43
C ARG A 129 5.23 13.39 -18.52
N GLY A 130 5.20 12.11 -18.13
CA GLY A 130 5.00 11.00 -19.07
C GLY A 130 3.54 10.78 -19.45
N SER A 131 3.23 9.62 -20.03
CA SER A 131 1.85 9.18 -20.27
C SER A 131 1.06 9.03 -18.97
N SER A 132 -0.26 8.86 -19.04
CA SER A 132 -1.09 8.61 -17.86
C SER A 132 -0.61 7.39 -17.05
N ALA A 133 -0.20 6.31 -17.72
CA ALA A 133 0.42 5.16 -17.07
C ALA A 133 1.75 5.52 -16.37
N SER A 134 2.58 6.34 -17.00
CA SER A 134 3.86 6.79 -16.45
C SER A 134 3.68 7.74 -15.25
N GLN A 135 2.67 8.60 -15.28
CA GLN A 135 2.33 9.49 -14.16
C GLN A 135 1.78 8.70 -12.97
N LEU A 136 0.92 7.70 -13.22
CA LEU A 136 0.44 6.77 -12.19
C LEU A 136 1.59 5.98 -11.56
N ALA A 137 2.48 5.41 -12.37
CA ALA A 137 3.66 4.70 -11.88
C ALA A 137 4.54 5.62 -11.02
N HIS A 138 4.77 6.86 -11.47
CA HIS A 138 5.53 7.83 -10.70
C HIS A 138 4.90 8.19 -9.35
N LEU A 139 3.59 8.42 -9.34
CA LEU A 139 2.82 8.70 -8.12
C LEU A 139 2.92 7.53 -7.14
N PHE A 140 2.71 6.30 -7.61
CA PHE A 140 2.82 5.09 -6.79
C PHE A 140 4.23 4.91 -6.22
N MET A 141 5.26 5.09 -7.04
CA MET A 141 6.66 5.00 -6.58
C MET A 141 6.98 6.05 -5.50
N THR A 142 6.50 7.27 -5.68
CA THR A 142 6.81 8.39 -4.76
C THR A 142 6.05 8.30 -3.45
N GLU A 143 4.74 8.03 -3.52
CA GLU A 143 3.86 8.10 -2.35
C GLU A 143 3.74 6.78 -1.58
N ILE A 144 4.04 5.64 -2.21
CA ILE A 144 3.86 4.31 -1.63
C ILE A 144 5.21 3.58 -1.49
N VAL A 145 5.89 3.33 -2.62
CA VAL A 145 7.08 2.47 -2.62
C VAL A 145 8.25 3.12 -1.88
N ALA A 146 8.59 4.37 -2.20
CA ALA A 146 9.72 5.09 -1.58
C ALA A 146 9.55 5.34 -0.07
N ARG A 147 8.34 5.13 0.46
CA ARG A 147 7.99 5.34 1.87
C ARG A 147 7.95 4.05 2.68
N SER A 148 8.25 2.93 2.03
CA SER A 148 8.12 1.59 2.59
C SER A 148 9.46 0.88 2.62
N SER A 149 9.63 0.02 3.61
CA SER A 149 10.79 -0.85 3.76
C SER A 149 10.65 -2.13 2.95
N VAL A 150 9.41 -2.64 2.80
CA VAL A 150 9.09 -3.89 2.11
C VAL A 150 7.76 -3.73 1.35
N GLY A 151 7.63 -4.41 0.21
CA GLY A 151 6.43 -4.44 -0.62
C GLY A 151 5.94 -5.84 -0.92
N ILE A 152 4.62 -6.03 -0.92
CA ILE A 152 3.96 -7.26 -1.38
C ILE A 152 3.03 -6.88 -2.52
N ASP A 153 3.30 -7.39 -3.71
CA ASP A 153 2.47 -7.14 -4.89
C ASP A 153 1.76 -8.40 -5.35
N LEU A 154 0.44 -8.38 -5.30
CA LEU A 154 -0.40 -9.53 -5.60
C LEU A 154 -0.74 -9.56 -7.09
N HIS A 155 -0.15 -10.53 -7.80
CA HIS A 155 -0.44 -10.83 -9.20
C HIS A 155 -1.13 -12.19 -9.35
N THR A 156 -1.92 -12.32 -10.40
CA THR A 156 -2.60 -13.55 -10.79
C THR A 156 -2.45 -13.79 -12.30
N GLY A 157 -3.03 -14.87 -12.83
CA GLY A 157 -2.93 -15.16 -14.26
C GLY A 157 -3.88 -14.28 -15.10
N SER A 158 -3.33 -13.28 -15.78
CA SER A 158 -4.04 -12.53 -16.82
C SER A 158 -4.35 -13.41 -18.06
N GLY A 159 -5.48 -13.15 -18.72
CA GLY A 159 -5.87 -13.82 -19.98
C GLY A 159 -6.19 -15.32 -19.86
N GLY A 160 -6.80 -15.75 -18.75
CA GLY A 160 -7.23 -17.15 -18.56
C GLY A 160 -6.10 -18.14 -18.24
N ARG A 161 -4.90 -17.65 -17.93
CA ARG A 161 -3.76 -18.49 -17.54
C ARG A 161 -3.94 -19.02 -16.12
N THR A 162 -3.66 -20.30 -15.92
CA THR A 162 -3.55 -20.87 -14.58
C THR A 162 -2.16 -20.60 -14.02
N ASN A 163 -2.09 -20.02 -12.82
CA ASN A 163 -0.87 -19.88 -12.03
C ASN A 163 -1.05 -20.63 -10.72
N LEU A 164 -0.05 -21.44 -10.34
CA LEU A 164 0.03 -21.97 -8.99
C LEU A 164 0.44 -20.86 -8.01
N PRO A 165 -0.01 -20.92 -6.74
CA PRO A 165 0.46 -20.02 -5.71
C PRO A 165 1.99 -20.09 -5.59
N GLN A 166 2.65 -18.95 -5.72
CA GLN A 166 4.11 -18.85 -5.67
C GLN A 166 4.51 -17.47 -5.17
N LEU A 167 5.66 -17.42 -4.49
CA LEU A 167 6.35 -16.17 -4.17
C LEU A 167 7.45 -15.95 -5.21
N ARG A 168 7.58 -14.73 -5.69
CA ARG A 168 8.64 -14.31 -6.60
C ARG A 168 9.33 -13.11 -5.98
N CYS A 169 10.63 -13.23 -5.79
CA CYS A 169 11.45 -12.20 -5.18
C CYS A 169 12.88 -12.31 -5.70
N ASP A 170 13.65 -11.23 -5.53
CA ASP A 170 15.07 -11.22 -5.83
C ASP A 170 15.83 -11.87 -4.67
N LEU A 171 16.37 -13.06 -4.90
CA LEU A 171 17.11 -13.81 -3.88
C LEU A 171 18.58 -13.37 -3.76
N GLU A 172 19.04 -12.49 -4.65
CA GLU A 172 20.38 -11.89 -4.55
C GLU A 172 20.41 -10.73 -3.54
N ASP A 173 19.25 -10.12 -3.25
CA ASP A 173 19.10 -9.15 -2.16
C ASP A 173 19.02 -9.86 -0.79
N PRO A 174 19.98 -9.62 0.13
CA PRO A 174 20.05 -10.35 1.40
C PRO A 174 18.82 -10.18 2.29
N GLU A 175 18.21 -8.99 2.30
CA GLU A 175 17.03 -8.72 3.13
C GLU A 175 15.79 -9.43 2.57
N THR A 176 15.64 -9.42 1.25
CA THR A 176 14.59 -10.16 0.54
C THR A 176 14.73 -11.66 0.73
N LEU A 177 15.95 -12.20 0.65
CA LEU A 177 16.23 -13.62 0.93
C LEU A 177 15.86 -13.98 2.38
N ARG A 178 16.26 -13.14 3.35
CA ARG A 178 15.92 -13.34 4.77
C ARG A 178 14.41 -13.41 4.97
N LEU A 179 13.67 -12.46 4.42
CA LEU A 179 12.20 -12.41 4.51
C LEU A 179 11.52 -13.61 3.81
N ALA A 180 12.13 -14.16 2.75
CA ALA A 180 11.58 -15.30 2.03
C ALA A 180 11.79 -16.65 2.74
N GLN A 181 12.67 -16.72 3.75
CA GLN A 181 13.00 -17.95 4.49
C GLN A 181 12.28 -18.08 5.84
N GLU A 182 11.64 -17.01 6.32
CA GLU A 182 10.87 -16.96 7.57
C GLU A 182 9.40 -17.39 7.37
#